data_AF-A0A354BKY3-F1
#
_entry.id   AF-A0A354BKY3-F1
#
_cell.length_a   1.000
_cell.length_b   1.000
_cell.length_c   1.000
_cell.angle_alpha   90.00
_cell.angle_beta   90.00
_cell.angle_gamma   90.00
#
_symmetry.space_group_name_H-M   'P 1'
#
loop_
_entity.id
_entity.type
_entity.pdbx_description
1 polymer ?
#
loop_
_entity_poly.entity_id
_entity_poly.type
_entity_poly.pdbx_seq_one_letter_code
_entity_poly.pdbx_strand_id
1 'polypeptide(L)'
;MIVLESRMLLVSLVLLGISGCASSPSINLDSFDPSHNQTEIATYYRNQALTMREKADAQATAAVRYEALFGPEADLVSGAKSLARYYEQTAQELERVAQAHETVDRNKRTPASVR
;
A
#
# COMPACT_ATOMS: atom_id res chain seq x y z
N MET A 1 -49.65 28.13 33.92
CA MET A 1 -48.35 28.75 33.55
C MET A 1 -47.17 27.74 33.58
N ILE A 2 -47.41 26.43 33.45
CA ILE A 2 -46.35 25.38 33.44
C ILE A 2 -46.10 24.84 32.01
N VAL A 3 -47.13 24.90 31.15
CA VAL A 3 -47.08 24.38 29.77
C VAL A 3 -46.22 25.25 28.84
N LEU A 4 -46.05 26.54 29.14
CA LEU A 4 -45.28 27.48 28.31
C LEU A 4 -43.77 27.28 28.47
N GLU A 5 -43.32 27.04 29.71
CA GLU A 5 -41.92 26.76 30.07
C GLU A 5 -41.43 25.44 29.44
N SER A 6 -42.26 24.40 29.47
CA SER A 6 -41.93 23.09 28.90
C SER A 6 -41.79 23.12 27.37
N ARG A 7 -42.61 23.93 26.68
CA ARG A 7 -42.52 24.14 25.22
C ARG A 7 -41.30 24.95 24.83
N MET A 8 -40.91 25.92 25.64
CA MET A 8 -39.72 26.75 25.40
C MET A 8 -38.41 25.97 25.62
N LEU A 9 -38.39 25.06 26.61
CA LEU A 9 -37.28 24.13 26.84
C LEU A 9 -37.10 23.13 25.69
N LEU A 10 -38.20 22.59 25.15
CA LEU A 10 -38.18 21.69 24.00
C LEU A 10 -37.65 22.37 22.72
N VAL A 11 -38.04 23.63 22.48
CA VAL A 11 -37.54 24.41 21.32
C VAL A 11 -36.04 24.70 21.44
N SER A 12 -35.56 25.04 22.63
CA SER A 12 -34.13 25.25 22.88
C SER A 12 -33.29 23.97 22.72
N LEU A 13 -33.83 22.81 23.14
CA LEU A 13 -33.15 21.52 22.97
C LEU A 13 -33.06 21.10 21.49
N VAL A 14 -34.09 21.41 20.70
CA VAL A 14 -34.11 21.15 19.25
C VAL A 14 -33.12 22.04 18.50
N LEU A 15 -32.98 23.31 18.91
CA LEU A 15 -32.05 24.26 18.26
C LEU A 15 -30.57 23.95 18.55
N LEU A 16 -30.24 23.33 19.69
CA LEU A 16 -28.87 22.91 20.03
C LEU A 16 -28.43 21.64 19.28
N GLY A 17 -29.37 20.82 18.78
CA GLY A 17 -29.08 19.61 18.01
C GLY A 17 -28.69 19.85 16.55
N ILE A 18 -28.82 21.08 16.05
CA ILE A 18 -28.58 21.44 14.63
C ILE A 18 -27.21 22.10 14.40
N SER A 19 -26.45 22.40 15.45
CA SER A 19 -25.12 23.02 15.36
C SER A 19 -23.99 21.98 15.16
N GLY A 20 -24.26 20.92 14.41
CA GLY A 20 -23.38 19.78 14.19
C GLY A 20 -23.11 19.50 12.72
N CYS A 21 -22.92 20.53 11.90
CA CYS A 21 -22.38 20.39 10.54
C CYS A 21 -21.31 21.44 10.31
N ALA A 22 -20.21 21.36 11.08
CA ALA A 22 -18.95 21.84 10.54
C ALA A 22 -18.62 20.94 9.36
N SER A 23 -18.98 21.38 8.15
CA SER A 23 -18.60 20.71 6.92
C SER A 23 -17.09 20.52 6.96
N SER A 24 -16.64 19.26 7.03
CA SER A 24 -15.23 18.95 6.84
C SER A 24 -14.77 19.66 5.57
N PRO A 25 -13.61 20.34 5.58
CA PRO A 25 -13.12 21.03 4.39
C PRO A 25 -13.20 20.07 3.20
N SER A 26 -13.88 20.52 2.15
CA SER A 26 -14.10 19.72 0.95
C SER A 26 -12.74 19.24 0.45
N ILE A 27 -12.57 17.92 0.37
CA ILE A 27 -11.41 17.34 -0.30
C ILE A 27 -11.45 17.85 -1.74
N ASN A 28 -10.48 18.69 -2.08
CA ASN A 28 -10.35 19.25 -3.42
C ASN A 28 -9.93 18.12 -4.36
N LEU A 29 -10.91 17.54 -5.08
CA LEU A 29 -10.70 16.51 -6.08
C LEU A 29 -10.14 17.07 -7.40
N ASP A 30 -10.09 18.40 -7.56
CA ASP A 30 -9.55 19.08 -8.74
C ASP A 30 -8.01 19.17 -8.69
N SER A 31 -7.41 19.02 -7.50
CA SER A 31 -5.97 18.86 -7.33
C SER A 31 -5.58 17.39 -7.41
N PHE A 32 -5.61 16.82 -8.62
CA PHE A 32 -4.91 15.56 -8.88
C PHE A 32 -3.40 15.83 -8.79
N ASP A 33 -2.82 15.73 -7.58
CA ASP A 33 -1.38 15.62 -7.45
C ASP A 33 -0.97 14.15 -7.61
N PRO A 34 -0.48 13.72 -8.79
CA PRO A 34 -0.01 12.36 -8.98
C PRO A 34 1.12 11.99 -8.01
N SER A 35 1.82 12.97 -7.42
CA SER A 35 2.92 12.76 -6.45
C SER A 35 2.45 12.18 -5.12
N HIS A 36 1.28 12.60 -4.63
CA HIS A 36 0.72 12.14 -3.36
C HIS A 36 0.56 10.62 -3.31
N ASN A 37 0.32 9.98 -4.46
CA ASN A 37 0.15 8.54 -4.55
C ASN A 37 1.45 7.79 -4.90
N GLN A 38 2.47 8.45 -5.47
CA GLN A 38 3.68 7.75 -5.93
C GLN A 38 4.46 7.08 -4.79
N THR A 39 4.55 7.73 -3.63
CA THR A 39 5.29 7.19 -2.47
C THR A 39 4.55 5.97 -1.87
N GLU A 40 3.22 6.02 -1.81
CA GLU A 40 2.40 4.92 -1.35
C GLU A 40 2.45 3.73 -2.33
N ILE A 41 2.34 4.00 -3.63
CA ILE A 41 2.46 2.98 -4.68
C ILE A 41 3.85 2.33 -4.65
N ALA A 42 4.93 3.12 -4.53
CA ALA A 42 6.28 2.59 -4.40
C ALA A 42 6.41 1.68 -3.16
N THR A 43 5.84 2.09 -2.03
CA THR A 43 5.85 1.30 -0.78
C THR A 43 5.10 -0.02 -0.95
N TYR A 44 3.94 -0.01 -1.61
CA TYR A 44 3.18 -1.21 -1.92
C TYR A 44 3.99 -2.22 -2.74
N TYR A 45 4.64 -1.77 -3.83
CA TYR A 45 5.46 -2.67 -4.65
C TYR A 45 6.70 -3.20 -3.92
N ARG A 46 7.32 -2.40 -3.05
CA ARG A 46 8.42 -2.89 -2.19
C ARG A 46 7.97 -3.98 -1.23
N ASN A 47 6.82 -3.79 -0.58
CA ASN A 47 6.29 -4.80 0.32
C ASN A 47 6.00 -6.10 -0.42
N GLN A 48 5.46 -6.03 -1.65
CA GLN A 48 5.31 -7.21 -2.49
C GLN A 48 6.65 -7.84 -2.90
N ALA A 49 7.66 -7.03 -3.22
CA ALA A 49 8.99 -7.52 -3.55
C ALA A 49 9.61 -8.30 -2.37
N LEU A 50 9.46 -7.79 -1.14
CA LEU A 50 9.88 -8.48 0.08
C LEU A 50 9.17 -9.83 0.25
N THR A 51 7.84 -9.86 0.11
CA THR A 51 7.08 -11.12 0.17
C THR A 51 7.53 -12.13 -0.90
N MET A 52 7.92 -11.67 -2.10
CA MET A 52 8.44 -12.56 -3.13
C MET A 52 9.84 -13.09 -2.78
N ARG A 53 10.72 -12.28 -2.19
CA ARG A 53 12.02 -12.76 -1.69
C ARG A 53 11.86 -13.83 -0.61
N GLU A 54 10.96 -13.63 0.34
CA GLU A 54 10.66 -14.63 1.37
C GLU A 54 10.19 -15.96 0.75
N LYS A 55 9.35 -15.90 -0.29
CA LYS A 55 8.94 -17.10 -1.04
C LYS A 55 10.09 -17.73 -1.80
N ALA A 56 10.99 -16.94 -2.40
CA ALA A 56 12.17 -17.43 -3.08
C ALA A 56 13.08 -18.21 -2.12
N ASP A 57 13.36 -17.64 -0.96
CA ASP A 57 14.17 -18.25 0.10
C ASP A 57 13.55 -19.52 0.65
N ALA A 58 12.22 -19.53 0.84
CA ALA A 58 11.49 -20.72 1.27
C ALA A 58 11.62 -21.86 0.25
N GLN A 59 11.51 -21.56 -1.05
CA GLN A 59 11.65 -22.57 -2.11
C GLN A 59 13.10 -23.03 -2.32
N ALA A 60 14.08 -22.13 -2.17
CA ALA A 60 15.48 -22.49 -2.18
C ALA A 60 15.81 -23.44 -1.01
N THR A 61 15.29 -23.16 0.17
CA THR A 61 15.41 -24.03 1.36
C THR A 61 14.73 -25.38 1.12
N ALA A 62 13.53 -25.39 0.52
CA ALA A 62 12.82 -26.62 0.18
C ALA A 62 13.61 -27.47 -0.83
N ALA A 63 14.20 -26.86 -1.86
CA ALA A 63 15.03 -27.57 -2.84
C ALA A 63 16.19 -28.34 -2.19
N VAL A 64 16.89 -27.72 -1.23
CA VAL A 64 17.98 -28.39 -0.48
C VAL A 64 17.46 -29.59 0.32
N ARG A 65 16.32 -29.43 1.00
CA ARG A 65 15.70 -30.53 1.77
C ARG A 65 15.26 -31.67 0.87
N TYR A 66 14.66 -31.34 -0.27
CA TYR A 66 14.21 -32.30 -1.26
C TYR A 66 15.36 -33.07 -1.88
N GLU A 67 16.45 -32.38 -2.22
CA GLU A 67 17.65 -33.01 -2.77
C GLU A 67 18.26 -34.02 -1.79
N ALA A 68 18.29 -33.70 -0.50
CA ALA A 68 18.76 -34.61 0.54
C ALA A 68 17.87 -35.86 0.73
N LEU A 69 16.56 -35.75 0.47
CA LEU A 69 15.60 -36.84 0.70
C LEU A 69 15.38 -37.73 -0.54
N PHE A 70 15.42 -37.13 -1.73
CA PHE A 70 14.97 -37.77 -2.96
C PHE A 70 16.04 -37.80 -4.06
N GLY A 71 17.19 -37.17 -3.82
CA GLY A 71 18.26 -37.00 -4.80
C GLY A 71 18.06 -35.79 -5.73
N PRO A 72 19.10 -35.38 -6.44
CA PRO A 72 19.12 -34.13 -7.21
C PRO A 72 18.23 -34.15 -8.46
N GLU A 73 17.96 -35.33 -9.02
CA GLU A 73 17.19 -35.51 -10.26
C GLU A 73 15.68 -35.60 -10.02
N ALA A 74 15.22 -35.54 -8.77
CA ALA A 74 13.79 -35.61 -8.47
C ALA A 74 13.06 -34.34 -8.97
N ASP A 75 11.90 -34.51 -9.61
CA ASP A 75 11.12 -33.39 -10.17
C ASP A 75 10.85 -32.28 -9.16
N LEU A 76 10.57 -32.67 -7.91
CA LEU A 76 10.38 -31.78 -6.77
C LEU A 76 11.58 -30.87 -6.46
N VAL A 77 12.82 -31.31 -6.73
CA VAL A 77 14.03 -30.48 -6.62
C VAL A 77 14.04 -29.44 -7.74
N SER A 78 13.84 -29.87 -8.98
CA SER A 78 13.82 -28.99 -10.15
C SER A 78 12.69 -27.95 -10.08
N GLY A 79 11.52 -28.36 -9.57
CA GLY A 79 10.36 -27.51 -9.34
C GLY A 79 10.62 -26.45 -8.28
N ALA A 80 11.15 -26.83 -7.12
CA ALA A 80 11.51 -25.89 -6.06
C ALA A 80 12.59 -24.89 -6.51
N LYS A 81 13.64 -25.35 -7.22
CA LYS A 81 14.66 -24.47 -7.81
C LYS A 81 14.07 -23.50 -8.83
N SER A 82 13.08 -23.93 -9.60
CA SER A 82 12.42 -23.08 -10.60
C SER A 82 11.51 -22.04 -9.95
N LEU A 83 10.75 -22.42 -8.92
CA LEU A 83 9.93 -21.48 -8.14
C LEU A 83 10.80 -20.45 -7.40
N ALA A 84 11.93 -20.86 -6.82
CA ALA A 84 12.86 -19.94 -6.18
C ALA A 84 13.33 -18.85 -7.15
N ARG A 85 13.76 -19.25 -8.36
CA ARG A 85 14.17 -18.31 -9.42
C ARG A 85 13.03 -17.41 -9.86
N TYR A 86 11.83 -17.96 -10.06
CA TYR A 86 10.65 -17.19 -10.46
C TYR A 86 10.32 -16.10 -9.45
N TYR A 87 10.28 -16.44 -8.16
CA TYR A 87 9.96 -15.47 -7.12
C TYR A 87 11.03 -14.40 -6.99
N GLU A 88 12.32 -14.76 -7.10
CA GLU A 88 13.41 -13.78 -7.08
C GLU A 88 13.33 -12.81 -8.27
N GLN A 89 13.10 -13.31 -9.48
CA GLN A 89 12.91 -12.46 -10.66
C GLN A 89 11.70 -11.53 -10.51
N THR A 90 10.61 -12.05 -9.95
CA THR A 90 9.40 -11.25 -9.67
C THR A 90 9.69 -10.16 -8.64
N ALA A 91 10.46 -10.46 -7.59
CA ALA A 91 10.87 -9.47 -6.59
C ALA A 91 11.71 -8.34 -7.21
N GLN A 92 12.64 -8.68 -8.09
CA GLN A 92 13.47 -7.69 -8.80
C GLN A 92 12.64 -6.78 -9.69
N GLU A 93 11.65 -7.33 -10.40
CA GLU A 93 10.75 -6.53 -11.24
C GLU A 93 9.86 -5.61 -10.40
N LEU A 94 9.33 -6.09 -9.28
CA LEU A 94 8.53 -5.26 -8.36
C LEU A 94 9.36 -4.12 -7.76
N GLU A 95 10.63 -4.36 -7.41
CA GLU A 95 11.54 -3.32 -6.94
C GLU A 95 11.83 -2.29 -8.05
N ARG A 96 12.01 -2.74 -9.30
CA ARG A 96 12.19 -1.85 -10.46
C ARG A 96 10.97 -0.95 -10.65
N VAL A 97 9.76 -1.48 -10.50
CA VAL A 97 8.51 -0.71 -10.56
C VAL A 97 8.44 0.29 -9.41
N ALA A 98 8.77 -0.12 -8.17
CA ALA A 98 8.80 0.79 -7.03
C ALA A 98 9.76 1.98 -7.25
N GLN A 99 10.96 1.71 -7.75
CA GLN A 99 11.97 2.72 -8.07
C GLN A 99 11.49 3.71 -9.16
N ALA A 100 10.71 3.24 -10.14
CA ALA A 100 10.13 4.10 -11.15
C ALA A 100 9.16 5.11 -10.54
N HIS A 101 8.28 4.67 -9.62
CA HIS A 101 7.35 5.54 -8.90
C HIS A 101 8.07 6.57 -8.01
N GLU A 102 9.12 6.16 -7.29
CA GLU A 102 9.93 7.12 -6.53
C GLU A 102 10.64 8.17 -7.39
N THR A 103 11.08 7.78 -8.59
CA THR A 103 11.73 8.71 -9.51
C THR A 103 10.77 9.79 -9.96
N VAL A 104 9.50 9.44 -10.18
CA VAL A 104 8.43 10.41 -10.50
C VAL A 104 8.21 11.38 -9.33
N ASP A 105 8.18 10.88 -8.09
CA ASP A 105 8.05 11.72 -6.88
C ASP A 105 9.25 12.68 -6.71
N ARG A 106 10.49 12.18 -6.84
CA ARG A 106 11.72 12.99 -6.72
C ARG A 106 11.81 14.08 -7.77
N ASN A 107 11.51 13.77 -9.03
CA ASN A 107 11.60 14.72 -10.14
C ASN A 107 10.59 15.88 -9.99
N LYS A 108 9.48 15.69 -9.27
CA LYS A 108 8.55 16.76 -8.93
C LYS A 108 9.04 17.66 -7.79
N ARG A 109 9.74 17.10 -6.79
CA ARG A 109 10.29 17.87 -5.65
C ARG A 109 11.45 18.79 -6.03
N THR A 110 12.07 18.57 -7.18
CA THR A 110 13.12 19.45 -7.73
C THR A 110 12.53 20.27 -8.87
N PRO A 111 12.02 21.49 -8.62
CA PRO A 111 11.48 22.31 -9.71
C PRO A 111 12.59 22.70 -10.68
N ALA A 112 12.24 22.83 -11.95
CA ALA A 112 13.13 23.18 -13.07
C ALA A 112 13.80 24.58 -12.97
N SER A 113 13.67 25.29 -11.85
CA SER A 113 14.31 26.59 -11.59
C SER A 113 15.76 26.48 -11.12
N VAL A 114 16.32 25.27 -11.03
CA VAL A 114 17.76 25.04 -10.79
C VAL A 114 18.42 24.54 -12.09
N ARG A 115 18.60 25.44 -13.05
CA ARG A 115 19.62 25.30 -14.11
C ARG A 115 19.99 26.65 -14.70
#